data_AF-A0A9W7I6B8-F1
#
_entry.id   AF-A0A9W7I6B8-F1
#
_cell.length_a   1.000
_cell.length_b   1.000
_cell.length_c   1.000
_cell.angle_alpha   90.00
_cell.angle_beta   90.00
_cell.angle_gamma   90.00
#
_symmetry.space_group_name_H-M   'P 1'
#
loop_
_entity.id
_entity.type
_entity.pdbx_description
1 polymer ?
#
loop_
_entity_poly.entity_id
_entity_poly.type
_entity_poly.pdbx_seq_one_letter_code
_entity_poly.pdbx_strand_id
1 'polypeptide(L)'
;MDRPEQGNASPEDHELELKLPHLLFTKTVRELYAKIVNEWDFLKKSACQTAAGRALWKHVIHDPLADVLAGETYLRNLHEKIKKDRHNNAREISGVILAVRTLWFDSKIEAVLDSFGGEAQVVLLGAGMDSRAYRLSCLKESDVFEVDFPEVLQVKAALLEEALESTEHLRMMAKSLTRVAADIRENDWLEKLQTSGFVPEKNTVWVLEGIIYYLSNSQAIQVLKIVGEKCTLTHTVLLADFMNKASTTLSSSTFRFYSDWPDHLLPSLGFPHVKLSQIGDPDADFGLMHDPLNLFNKLRNLPRSVDTHPDDGKPCCRLYLVQASGSPNQTISLKASSQCNI
;
A
#
# COMPACT_ATOMS: atom_id res chain seq x y z
N MET A 1 -14.29 57.20 -22.11
CA MET A 1 -14.40 55.93 -22.85
C MET A 1 -13.37 55.01 -22.27
N ASP A 2 -13.74 54.35 -21.19
CA ASP A 2 -12.88 53.41 -20.46
C ASP A 2 -12.84 52.09 -21.22
N ARG A 3 -11.63 51.64 -21.59
CA ARG A 3 -11.39 50.24 -21.94
C ARG A 3 -11.03 49.50 -20.66
N PRO A 4 -11.62 48.32 -20.37
CA PRO A 4 -11.17 47.51 -19.26
C PRO A 4 -9.84 46.84 -19.64
N GLU A 5 -8.86 46.93 -18.74
CA GLU A 5 -7.64 46.15 -18.79
C GLU A 5 -7.99 44.66 -18.74
N GLN A 6 -7.53 43.91 -19.74
CA GLN A 6 -7.51 42.46 -19.71
C GLN A 6 -6.51 42.05 -18.62
N GLY A 7 -7.02 41.48 -17.53
CA GLY A 7 -6.20 40.83 -16.52
C GLY A 7 -5.46 39.66 -17.15
N ASN A 8 -4.17 39.82 -17.38
CA ASN A 8 -3.29 38.71 -17.70
C ASN A 8 -3.26 37.76 -16.51
N ALA A 9 -3.83 36.56 -16.68
CA ALA A 9 -3.62 35.45 -15.77
C ALA A 9 -2.11 35.18 -15.65
N SER A 10 -1.66 34.88 -14.44
CA SER A 10 -0.25 34.61 -14.18
C SER A 10 0.15 33.27 -14.84
N PRO A 11 1.43 33.05 -15.18
CA PRO A 11 1.89 31.79 -15.78
C PRO A 11 1.64 30.54 -14.91
N GLU A 12 1.35 30.71 -13.61
CA GLU A 12 1.05 29.63 -12.66
C GLU A 12 -0.39 29.10 -12.78
N ASP A 13 -1.31 29.83 -13.42
CA ASP A 13 -2.72 29.41 -13.54
C ASP A 13 -2.94 28.30 -14.59
N HIS A 14 -1.94 28.02 -15.44
CA HIS A 14 -2.01 26.98 -16.47
C HIS A 14 -1.65 25.56 -15.99
N GLU A 15 -1.29 25.37 -14.71
CA GLU A 15 -0.63 24.15 -14.24
C GLU A 15 -1.54 23.07 -13.58
N LEU A 16 -2.86 23.19 -13.65
CA LEU A 16 -3.79 22.35 -12.87
C LEU A 16 -5.00 21.81 -13.64
N GLU A 17 -4.90 21.63 -14.96
CA GLU A 17 -5.95 20.91 -15.68
C GLU A 17 -5.71 19.39 -15.63
N LEU A 18 -6.63 18.67 -14.96
CA LEU A 18 -6.58 17.21 -14.88
C LEU A 18 -6.83 16.60 -16.27
N LYS A 19 -5.76 16.11 -16.89
CA LYS A 19 -5.84 15.34 -18.14
C LYS A 19 -6.13 13.88 -17.82
N LEU A 20 -7.36 13.45 -18.11
CA LEU A 20 -7.78 12.05 -17.97
C LEU A 20 -7.46 11.27 -19.25
N PRO A 21 -6.97 10.02 -19.15
CA PRO A 21 -6.72 9.19 -20.32
C PRO A 21 -8.03 8.84 -21.05
N HIS A 22 -7.98 8.85 -22.38
CA HIS A 22 -9.14 8.53 -23.23
C HIS A 22 -9.75 7.15 -22.90
N LEU A 23 -8.91 6.21 -22.46
CA LEU A 23 -9.30 4.86 -22.06
C LEU A 23 -10.44 4.83 -21.04
N LEU A 24 -10.49 5.80 -20.11
CA LEU A 24 -11.55 5.89 -19.10
C LEU A 24 -12.95 6.13 -19.67
N PHE A 25 -13.03 6.64 -20.91
CA PHE A 25 -14.29 6.97 -21.56
C PHE A 25 -14.77 5.88 -22.54
N THR A 26 -14.00 4.80 -22.69
CA THR A 26 -14.43 3.63 -23.47
C THR A 26 -15.64 2.98 -22.83
N LYS A 27 -16.48 2.32 -23.63
CA LYS A 27 -17.69 1.67 -23.15
C LYS A 27 -17.36 0.61 -22.08
N THR A 28 -16.36 -0.24 -22.33
CA THR A 28 -15.97 -1.32 -21.41
C THR A 28 -15.53 -0.78 -20.05
N VAL A 29 -14.62 0.20 -20.02
CA VAL A 29 -14.11 0.77 -18.76
C VAL A 29 -15.23 1.47 -17.99
N ARG A 30 -16.14 2.19 -18.66
CA ARG A 30 -17.29 2.82 -18.00
C ARG A 30 -18.25 1.79 -17.38
N GLU A 31 -18.49 0.66 -18.05
CA GLU A 31 -19.31 -0.44 -17.53
C GLU A 31 -18.66 -1.10 -16.31
N LEU A 32 -17.34 -1.30 -16.32
CA LEU A 32 -16.58 -1.81 -15.16
C LEU A 32 -16.69 -0.85 -13.95
N TYR A 33 -16.53 0.46 -14.15
CA TYR A 33 -16.69 1.43 -13.07
C TYR A 33 -18.13 1.58 -12.59
N ALA A 34 -19.13 1.39 -13.46
CA ALA A 34 -20.52 1.32 -13.03
C ALA A 34 -20.75 0.14 -12.07
N LYS A 35 -20.17 -1.04 -12.34
CA LYS A 35 -20.20 -2.19 -11.42
C LYS A 35 -19.53 -1.86 -10.08
N ILE A 36 -18.34 -1.26 -10.10
CA ILE A 36 -17.66 -0.82 -8.86
C ILE A 36 -18.57 0.10 -8.04
N VAL A 37 -19.18 1.10 -8.66
CA VAL A 37 -20.04 2.07 -7.95
C VAL A 37 -21.25 1.38 -7.32
N ASN A 38 -21.90 0.46 -8.04
CA ASN A 38 -23.15 -0.16 -7.63
C ASN A 38 -22.98 -1.34 -6.67
N GLU A 39 -21.91 -2.12 -6.82
CA GLU A 39 -21.76 -3.42 -6.16
C GLU A 39 -20.72 -3.43 -5.04
N TRP A 40 -19.69 -2.57 -5.11
CA TRP A 40 -18.61 -2.60 -4.12
C TRP A 40 -18.94 -1.82 -2.85
N ASP A 41 -18.57 -2.40 -1.71
CA ASP A 41 -18.57 -1.72 -0.43
C ASP A 41 -17.41 -0.70 -0.32
N PHE A 42 -17.34 -0.01 0.81
CA PHE A 42 -16.28 0.98 1.06
C PHE A 42 -14.87 0.39 0.99
N LEU A 43 -14.67 -0.82 1.54
CA LEU A 43 -13.36 -1.46 1.59
C LEU A 43 -12.83 -1.67 0.18
N LYS A 44 -13.61 -2.30 -0.69
CA LYS A 44 -13.20 -2.57 -2.08
C LYS A 44 -13.01 -1.27 -2.86
N LYS A 45 -13.88 -0.27 -2.66
CA LYS A 45 -13.75 1.07 -3.27
C LYS A 45 -12.49 1.81 -2.86
N SER A 46 -11.96 1.55 -1.66
CA SER A 46 -10.71 2.17 -1.20
C SER A 46 -9.51 1.82 -2.10
N ALA A 47 -9.54 0.68 -2.80
CA ALA A 47 -8.50 0.31 -3.75
C ALA A 47 -8.40 1.28 -4.95
N CYS A 48 -9.53 1.82 -5.43
CA CYS A 48 -9.53 2.84 -6.47
C CYS A 48 -8.99 4.19 -5.95
N GLN A 49 -9.25 4.50 -4.67
CA GLN A 49 -8.73 5.72 -4.02
C GLN A 49 -7.20 5.69 -3.89
N THR A 50 -6.62 4.54 -3.53
CA THR A 50 -5.17 4.39 -3.44
C THR A 50 -4.51 4.45 -4.82
N ALA A 51 -5.13 3.85 -5.85
CA ALA A 51 -4.69 4.01 -7.23
C ALA A 51 -4.72 5.47 -7.70
N ALA A 52 -5.76 6.25 -7.33
CA ALA A 52 -5.81 7.68 -7.65
C ALA A 52 -4.64 8.45 -7.01
N GLY A 53 -4.24 8.08 -5.78
CA GLY A 53 -3.05 8.59 -5.12
C GLY A 53 -1.79 8.37 -5.97
N ARG A 54 -1.60 7.14 -6.46
CA ARG A 54 -0.45 6.79 -7.31
C ARG A 54 -0.45 7.56 -8.63
N ALA A 55 -1.62 7.68 -9.27
CA ALA A 55 -1.80 8.39 -10.53
C ALA A 55 -1.50 9.89 -10.43
N LEU A 56 -1.98 10.56 -9.38
CA LEU A 56 -1.81 12.01 -9.23
C LEU A 56 -0.44 12.40 -8.64
N TRP A 57 0.24 11.47 -7.96
CA TRP A 57 1.63 11.63 -7.51
C TRP A 57 2.66 11.08 -8.51
N LYS A 58 2.32 11.10 -9.82
CA LYS A 58 3.15 10.55 -10.91
C LYS A 58 4.54 11.16 -11.10
N HIS A 59 4.80 12.32 -10.49
CA HIS A 59 6.12 12.96 -10.52
C HIS A 59 7.14 12.20 -9.66
N VAL A 60 6.67 11.37 -8.72
CA VAL A 60 7.52 10.48 -7.89
C VAL A 60 7.15 9.00 -8.03
N ILE A 61 5.90 8.66 -8.36
CA ILE A 61 5.46 7.28 -8.56
C ILE A 61 5.27 7.00 -10.04
N HIS A 62 6.05 6.08 -10.59
CA HIS A 62 5.87 5.64 -11.97
C HIS A 62 4.97 4.41 -12.03
N ASP A 63 3.66 4.66 -12.03
CA ASP A 63 2.62 3.63 -12.20
C ASP A 63 1.77 3.95 -13.45
N PRO A 64 2.09 3.39 -14.63
CA PRO A 64 1.39 3.70 -15.88
C PRO A 64 -0.06 3.19 -15.90
N LEU A 65 -0.43 2.32 -14.96
CA LEU A 65 -1.74 1.72 -14.84
C LEU A 65 -2.62 2.41 -13.79
N ALA A 66 -2.05 3.32 -12.99
CA ALA A 66 -2.76 3.92 -11.88
C ALA A 66 -4.01 4.69 -12.32
N ASP A 67 -3.97 5.43 -13.44
CA ASP A 67 -5.11 6.23 -13.90
C ASP A 67 -6.32 5.35 -14.24
N VAL A 68 -6.13 4.29 -15.03
CA VAL A 68 -7.21 3.38 -15.43
C VAL A 68 -7.73 2.55 -14.27
N LEU A 69 -6.87 2.20 -13.29
CA LEU A 69 -7.24 1.48 -12.08
C LEU A 69 -7.90 2.39 -11.02
N ALA A 70 -7.63 3.69 -11.07
CA ALA A 70 -8.27 4.68 -10.22
C ALA A 70 -9.68 5.02 -10.70
N GLY A 71 -9.83 5.29 -12.00
CA GLY A 71 -11.10 5.70 -12.58
C GLY A 71 -11.39 7.19 -12.41
N GLU A 72 -12.24 7.71 -13.29
CA GLU A 72 -12.54 9.14 -13.39
C GLU A 72 -12.95 9.77 -12.05
N THR A 73 -13.91 9.16 -11.36
CA THR A 73 -14.47 9.72 -10.11
C THR A 73 -13.40 9.92 -9.05
N TYR A 74 -12.53 8.93 -8.85
CA TYR A 74 -11.52 8.98 -7.80
C TYR A 74 -10.36 9.92 -8.15
N LEU A 75 -9.97 9.97 -9.43
CA LEU A 75 -9.00 10.94 -9.94
C LEU A 75 -9.50 12.37 -9.76
N ARG A 76 -10.73 12.68 -10.19
CA ARG A 76 -11.31 14.01 -10.02
C ARG A 76 -11.41 14.41 -8.54
N ASN A 77 -11.89 13.50 -7.69
CA ASN A 77 -12.05 13.77 -6.27
C ASN A 77 -10.72 14.09 -5.57
N LEU A 78 -9.66 13.34 -5.87
CA LEU A 78 -8.35 13.61 -5.27
C LEU A 78 -7.70 14.85 -5.90
N HIS A 79 -7.85 15.07 -7.21
CA HIS A 79 -7.36 16.26 -7.88
C HIS A 79 -7.93 17.55 -7.29
N GLU A 80 -9.25 17.60 -7.05
CA GLU A 80 -9.88 18.77 -6.42
C GLU A 80 -9.37 19.01 -4.98
N LYS A 81 -9.08 17.94 -4.23
CA LYS A 81 -8.43 18.08 -2.91
C LYS A 81 -7.02 18.67 -3.03
N ILE A 82 -6.20 18.13 -3.94
CA ILE A 82 -4.85 18.64 -4.20
C ILE A 82 -4.88 20.11 -4.60
N LYS A 83 -5.80 20.50 -5.50
CA LYS A 83 -5.99 21.88 -5.94
C LYS A 83 -6.36 22.78 -4.76
N LYS A 84 -7.30 22.34 -3.91
CA LYS A 84 -7.69 23.06 -2.69
C LYS A 84 -6.54 23.20 -1.70
N ASP A 85 -5.75 22.15 -1.50
CA ASP A 85 -4.61 22.16 -0.58
C ASP A 85 -3.54 23.16 -1.04
N ARG A 86 -3.22 23.16 -2.35
CA ARG A 86 -2.30 24.15 -2.96
C ARG A 86 -2.84 25.56 -2.84
N HIS A 87 -4.10 25.80 -3.18
CA HIS A 87 -4.73 27.12 -3.08
C HIS A 87 -4.69 27.67 -1.64
N ASN A 88 -4.85 26.81 -0.64
CA ASN A 88 -4.83 27.20 0.76
C ASN A 88 -3.42 27.19 1.39
N ASN A 89 -2.36 26.94 0.61
CA ASN A 89 -1.00 26.73 1.12
C ASN A 89 -0.96 25.74 2.30
N ALA A 90 -1.66 24.61 2.13
CA ALA A 90 -1.65 23.54 3.12
C ALA A 90 -0.23 23.00 3.30
N ARG A 91 0.11 22.63 4.54
CA ARG A 91 1.44 22.08 4.88
C ARG A 91 1.66 20.68 4.31
N GLU A 92 0.55 19.96 4.06
CA GLU A 92 0.53 18.66 3.43
C GLU A 92 -0.41 18.70 2.23
N ILE A 93 0.03 18.13 1.12
CA ILE A 93 -0.81 17.96 -0.06
C ILE A 93 -1.48 16.59 0.01
N SER A 94 -2.78 16.55 -0.29
CA SER A 94 -3.56 15.32 -0.32
C SER A 94 -2.89 14.23 -1.16
N GLY A 95 -2.77 13.04 -0.58
CA GLY A 95 -2.16 11.87 -1.21
C GLY A 95 -0.66 11.68 -0.92
N VAL A 96 0.02 12.63 -0.26
CA VAL A 96 1.45 12.49 0.09
C VAL A 96 1.73 11.21 0.88
N ILE A 97 0.84 10.84 1.80
CA ILE A 97 0.95 9.60 2.58
C ILE A 97 0.90 8.35 1.70
N LEU A 98 0.08 8.35 0.64
CA LEU A 98 -0.03 7.24 -0.31
C LEU A 98 1.23 7.16 -1.17
N ALA A 99 1.83 8.30 -1.50
CA ALA A 99 3.07 8.36 -2.24
C ALA A 99 4.24 7.79 -1.46
N VAL A 100 4.46 8.29 -0.24
CA VAL A 100 5.48 7.77 0.67
C VAL A 100 5.27 6.27 0.92
N ARG A 101 4.03 5.84 1.20
CA ARG A 101 3.73 4.42 1.41
C ARG A 101 4.10 3.57 0.19
N THR A 102 3.67 3.98 -0.99
CA THR A 102 3.97 3.27 -2.25
C THR A 102 5.48 3.12 -2.45
N LEU A 103 6.21 4.24 -2.35
CA LEU A 103 7.67 4.29 -2.52
C LEU A 103 8.40 3.44 -1.48
N TRP A 104 7.94 3.46 -0.23
CA TRP A 104 8.50 2.63 0.83
C TRP A 104 8.35 1.15 0.51
N PHE A 105 7.14 0.69 0.21
CA PHE A 105 6.90 -0.72 -0.14
C PHE A 105 7.71 -1.14 -1.37
N ASP A 106 7.75 -0.32 -2.42
CA ASP A 106 8.53 -0.61 -3.63
C ASP A 106 10.02 -0.78 -3.30
N SER A 107 10.59 0.17 -2.53
CA SER A 107 12.00 0.13 -2.12
C SER A 107 12.34 -1.09 -1.25
N LYS A 108 11.42 -1.51 -0.38
CA LYS A 108 11.64 -2.70 0.47
C LYS A 108 11.49 -3.99 -0.31
N ILE A 109 10.54 -4.08 -1.24
CA ILE A 109 10.40 -5.24 -2.13
C ILE A 109 11.69 -5.42 -2.91
N GLU A 110 12.20 -4.38 -3.56
CA GLU A 110 13.45 -4.43 -4.31
C GLU A 110 14.63 -4.86 -3.42
N ALA A 111 14.86 -4.18 -2.29
CA ALA A 111 15.97 -4.51 -1.39
C ALA A 111 15.91 -5.94 -0.84
N VAL A 112 14.72 -6.46 -0.56
CA VAL A 112 14.54 -7.83 -0.05
C VAL A 112 14.79 -8.86 -1.15
N LEU A 113 14.25 -8.64 -2.36
CA LEU A 113 14.47 -9.55 -3.48
C LEU A 113 15.95 -9.62 -3.87
N ASP A 114 16.65 -8.49 -3.88
CA ASP A 114 18.10 -8.45 -4.08
C ASP A 114 18.84 -9.28 -3.02
N SER A 115 18.39 -9.23 -1.76
CA SER A 115 18.99 -9.98 -0.66
C SER A 115 18.78 -11.50 -0.74
N PHE A 116 17.74 -11.96 -1.46
CA PHE A 116 17.50 -13.39 -1.67
C PHE A 116 18.46 -14.00 -2.69
N GLY A 117 19.01 -13.20 -3.62
CA GLY A 117 20.02 -13.65 -4.58
C GLY A 117 19.54 -14.72 -5.57
N GLY A 118 18.23 -14.87 -5.78
CA GLY A 118 17.64 -15.90 -6.63
C GLY A 118 16.11 -15.81 -6.72
N GLU A 119 15.50 -16.84 -7.30
CA GLU A 119 14.03 -16.91 -7.44
C GLU A 119 13.33 -16.80 -6.08
N ALA A 120 12.26 -16.02 -6.06
CA ALA A 120 11.46 -15.77 -4.87
C ALA A 120 9.98 -15.63 -5.22
N GLN A 121 9.14 -15.71 -4.20
CA GLN A 121 7.71 -15.48 -4.33
C GLN A 121 7.34 -14.13 -3.72
N VAL A 122 6.41 -13.41 -4.35
CA VAL A 122 5.83 -12.20 -3.78
C VAL A 122 4.32 -12.39 -3.67
N VAL A 123 3.78 -12.32 -2.45
CA VAL A 123 2.36 -12.51 -2.19
C VAL A 123 1.75 -11.18 -1.75
N LEU A 124 0.88 -10.63 -2.59
CA LEU A 124 0.09 -9.43 -2.32
C LEU A 124 -1.25 -9.83 -1.70
N LEU A 125 -1.39 -9.72 -0.37
CA LEU A 125 -2.63 -10.02 0.35
C LEU A 125 -3.53 -8.78 0.37
N GLY A 126 -4.73 -8.89 -0.18
CA GLY A 126 -5.58 -7.73 -0.45
C GLY A 126 -5.01 -6.88 -1.58
N ALA A 127 -4.64 -7.53 -2.70
CA ALA A 127 -3.93 -6.91 -3.81
C ALA A 127 -4.63 -5.69 -4.41
N GLY A 128 -5.95 -5.55 -4.27
CA GLY A 128 -6.74 -4.41 -4.71
C GLY A 128 -6.39 -3.99 -6.14
N MET A 129 -6.10 -2.70 -6.30
CA MET A 129 -5.63 -2.08 -7.54
C MET A 129 -4.10 -1.95 -7.60
N ASP A 130 -3.34 -2.82 -6.94
CA ASP A 130 -1.89 -2.90 -7.09
C ASP A 130 -1.52 -3.33 -8.52
N SER A 131 -0.49 -2.70 -9.07
CA SER A 131 0.05 -2.90 -10.41
C SER A 131 1.54 -3.26 -10.41
N ARG A 132 2.15 -3.54 -9.25
CA ARG A 132 3.59 -3.83 -9.10
C ARG A 132 4.11 -4.88 -10.08
N ALA A 133 3.35 -5.95 -10.32
CA ALA A 133 3.69 -6.99 -11.29
C ALA A 133 3.92 -6.48 -12.73
N TYR A 134 3.40 -5.29 -13.07
CA TYR A 134 3.53 -4.65 -14.37
C TYR A 134 4.51 -3.47 -14.40
N ARG A 135 5.02 -3.01 -13.25
CA ARG A 135 5.86 -1.80 -13.17
C ARG A 135 7.18 -1.97 -12.43
N LEU A 136 7.33 -2.97 -11.56
CA LEU A 136 8.58 -3.21 -10.82
C LEU A 136 9.46 -4.21 -11.56
N SER A 137 10.61 -3.74 -12.05
CA SER A 137 11.58 -4.57 -12.79
C SER A 137 12.30 -5.61 -11.92
N CYS A 138 12.39 -5.37 -10.61
CA CYS A 138 12.97 -6.32 -9.64
C CYS A 138 12.17 -7.62 -9.53
N LEU A 139 10.91 -7.66 -10.01
CA LEU A 139 10.06 -8.86 -10.00
C LEU A 139 10.31 -9.82 -11.17
N LYS A 140 11.23 -9.51 -12.08
CA LYS A 140 11.48 -10.31 -13.30
C LYS A 140 11.83 -11.79 -13.07
N GLU A 141 12.36 -12.13 -11.89
CA GLU A 141 12.65 -13.51 -11.48
C GLU A 141 11.71 -14.02 -10.38
N SER A 142 10.64 -13.28 -10.09
CA SER A 142 9.72 -13.56 -8.98
C SER A 142 8.35 -14.01 -9.45
N ASP A 143 7.84 -15.07 -8.84
CA ASP A 143 6.46 -15.52 -9.01
C ASP A 143 5.55 -14.66 -8.11
N VAL A 144 4.65 -13.87 -8.71
CA VAL A 144 3.76 -12.96 -7.99
C VAL A 144 2.38 -13.59 -7.82
N PHE A 145 1.84 -13.53 -6.61
CA PHE A 145 0.50 -14.00 -6.27
C PHE A 145 -0.34 -12.81 -5.78
N GLU A 146 -1.47 -12.57 -6.43
CA GLU A 146 -2.47 -11.60 -5.97
C GLU A 146 -3.59 -12.36 -5.27
N VAL A 147 -3.77 -12.14 -3.97
CA VAL A 147 -4.86 -12.74 -3.20
C VAL A 147 -5.88 -11.66 -2.87
N ASP A 148 -7.10 -11.79 -3.39
CA ASP A 148 -8.19 -10.85 -3.12
C ASP A 148 -9.56 -11.46 -3.45
N PHE A 149 -10.63 -10.70 -3.19
CA PHE A 149 -11.98 -11.03 -3.56
C PHE A 149 -12.11 -11.31 -5.06
N PRO A 150 -12.89 -12.33 -5.46
CA PRO A 150 -13.07 -12.70 -6.86
C PRO A 150 -13.48 -11.50 -7.74
N GLU A 151 -14.42 -10.67 -7.28
CA GLU A 151 -14.91 -9.51 -8.02
C GLU A 151 -13.87 -8.40 -8.17
N VAL A 152 -12.96 -8.23 -7.20
CA VAL A 152 -11.86 -7.26 -7.27
C VAL A 152 -10.84 -7.70 -8.32
N LEU A 153 -10.45 -8.99 -8.28
CA LEU A 153 -9.50 -9.56 -9.24
C LEU A 153 -10.05 -9.54 -10.66
N GLN A 154 -11.33 -9.86 -10.86
CA GLN A 154 -11.98 -9.85 -12.17
C GLN A 154 -12.02 -8.44 -12.77
N VAL A 155 -12.46 -7.44 -11.99
CA VAL A 155 -12.51 -6.06 -12.49
C VAL A 155 -11.11 -5.52 -12.76
N LYS A 156 -10.14 -5.76 -11.87
CA LYS A 156 -8.75 -5.37 -12.11
C LYS A 156 -8.20 -6.02 -13.39
N ALA A 157 -8.40 -7.32 -13.57
CA ALA A 157 -7.92 -8.02 -14.76
C ALA A 157 -8.48 -7.42 -16.06
N ALA A 158 -9.77 -7.12 -16.10
CA ALA A 158 -10.41 -6.50 -17.26
C ALA A 158 -9.91 -5.06 -17.52
N LEU A 159 -9.69 -4.26 -16.47
CA LEU A 159 -9.11 -2.92 -16.61
C LEU A 159 -7.66 -2.98 -17.13
N LEU A 160 -6.89 -3.96 -16.68
CA LEU A 160 -5.52 -4.17 -17.13
C LEU A 160 -5.47 -4.64 -18.59
N GLU A 161 -6.39 -5.52 -19.00
CA GLU A 161 -6.52 -5.99 -20.38
C GLU A 161 -6.77 -4.81 -21.34
N GLU A 162 -7.77 -3.98 -21.06
CA GLU A 162 -8.06 -2.76 -21.84
C GLU A 162 -6.86 -1.80 -21.92
N ALA A 163 -6.08 -1.69 -20.85
CA ALA A 163 -4.91 -0.83 -20.78
C ALA A 163 -3.71 -1.36 -21.57
N LEU A 164 -3.49 -2.68 -21.52
CA LEU A 164 -2.44 -3.38 -22.26
C LEU A 164 -2.73 -3.34 -23.76
N GLU A 165 -3.97 -3.52 -24.17
CA GLU A 165 -4.40 -3.39 -25.58
C GLU A 165 -4.22 -1.96 -26.11
N SER A 166 -4.41 -0.95 -25.24
CA SER A 166 -4.30 0.46 -25.62
C SER A 166 -2.87 1.01 -25.61
N THR A 167 -1.86 0.24 -25.14
CA THR A 167 -0.51 0.75 -24.88
C THR A 167 0.57 -0.20 -25.42
N GLU A 168 1.17 0.13 -26.59
CA GLU A 168 2.08 -0.75 -27.36
C GLU A 168 3.34 -1.27 -26.64
N HIS A 169 3.67 -0.78 -25.45
CA HIS A 169 4.88 -1.16 -24.70
C HIS A 169 4.64 -1.60 -23.26
N LEU A 170 3.37 -1.64 -22.83
CA LEU A 170 3.06 -2.09 -21.49
C LEU A 170 3.04 -3.62 -21.48
N ARG A 171 3.87 -4.22 -20.63
CA ARG A 171 3.95 -5.67 -20.44
C ARG A 171 4.16 -6.00 -18.97
N MET A 172 3.81 -7.22 -18.58
CA MET A 172 4.12 -7.73 -17.25
C MET A 172 5.65 -7.73 -17.05
N MET A 173 6.09 -7.23 -15.90
CA MET A 173 7.50 -7.21 -15.49
C MET A 173 7.87 -8.42 -14.66
N ALA A 174 6.90 -8.96 -13.89
CA ALA A 174 7.08 -10.15 -13.09
C ALA A 174 7.32 -11.41 -13.94
N LYS A 175 8.01 -12.41 -13.38
CA LYS A 175 8.20 -13.73 -14.01
C LYS A 175 6.86 -14.40 -14.30
N SER A 176 5.97 -14.37 -13.33
CA SER A 176 4.61 -14.89 -13.43
C SER A 176 3.67 -14.07 -12.53
N LEU A 177 2.38 -14.08 -12.87
CA LEU A 177 1.32 -13.47 -12.07
C LEU A 177 0.15 -14.44 -11.95
N THR A 178 -0.11 -14.91 -10.74
CA THR A 178 -1.22 -15.80 -10.42
C THR A 178 -2.24 -15.08 -9.55
N ARG A 179 -3.49 -15.02 -10.00
CA ARG A 179 -4.60 -14.43 -9.25
C ARG A 179 -5.34 -15.50 -8.47
N VAL A 180 -5.39 -15.35 -7.16
CA VAL A 180 -5.97 -16.30 -6.22
C VAL A 180 -7.23 -15.69 -5.61
N ALA A 181 -8.39 -16.13 -6.10
CA ALA A 181 -9.68 -15.66 -5.62
C ALA A 181 -9.97 -16.21 -4.21
N ALA A 182 -9.65 -15.42 -3.19
CA ALA A 182 -9.81 -15.81 -1.79
C ALA A 182 -10.01 -14.59 -0.88
N ASP A 183 -10.82 -14.78 0.16
CA ASP A 183 -10.96 -13.82 1.23
C ASP A 183 -9.99 -14.18 2.36
N ILE A 184 -9.05 -13.29 2.69
CA ILE A 184 -8.05 -13.52 3.74
C ILE A 184 -8.65 -13.63 5.15
N ARG A 185 -9.95 -13.32 5.30
CA ARG A 185 -10.72 -13.50 6.54
C ARG A 185 -11.15 -14.95 6.77
N GLU A 186 -11.20 -15.76 5.71
CA GLU A 186 -11.62 -17.15 5.75
C GLU A 186 -10.43 -18.08 6.00
N ASN A 187 -10.67 -19.30 6.48
CA ASN A 187 -9.57 -20.20 6.85
C ASN A 187 -8.88 -20.88 5.64
N ASP A 188 -9.47 -20.81 4.44
CA ASP A 188 -9.04 -21.57 3.27
C ASP A 188 -8.15 -20.80 2.29
N TRP A 189 -7.84 -19.52 2.55
CA TRP A 189 -7.08 -18.69 1.60
C TRP A 189 -5.66 -19.21 1.36
N LEU A 190 -5.00 -19.76 2.39
CA LEU A 190 -3.65 -20.30 2.25
C LEU A 190 -3.65 -21.60 1.44
N GLU A 191 -4.67 -22.45 1.62
CA GLU A 191 -4.83 -23.68 0.83
C GLU A 191 -5.09 -23.36 -0.65
N LYS A 192 -5.95 -22.38 -0.93
CA LYS A 192 -6.18 -21.87 -2.29
C LYS A 192 -4.90 -21.32 -2.91
N LEU A 193 -4.10 -20.59 -2.12
CA LEU A 193 -2.81 -20.06 -2.55
C LEU A 193 -1.83 -21.19 -2.91
N GLN A 194 -1.70 -22.22 -2.06
CA GLN A 194 -0.88 -23.41 -2.32
C GLN A 194 -1.34 -24.18 -3.56
N THR A 195 -2.65 -24.41 -3.70
CA THR A 195 -3.26 -25.08 -4.86
C THR A 195 -3.01 -24.30 -6.15
N SER A 196 -2.85 -22.98 -6.07
CA SER A 196 -2.52 -22.10 -7.19
C SER A 196 -1.02 -22.06 -7.53
N GLY A 197 -0.19 -22.87 -6.87
CA GLY A 197 1.24 -23.01 -7.16
C GLY A 197 2.18 -22.28 -6.19
N PHE A 198 1.68 -21.74 -5.08
CA PHE A 198 2.56 -21.23 -4.02
C PHE A 198 3.32 -22.36 -3.33
N VAL A 199 4.63 -22.19 -3.07
CA VAL A 199 5.50 -23.21 -2.48
C VAL A 199 6.01 -22.72 -1.11
N PRO A 200 5.50 -23.24 0.01
CA PRO A 200 5.81 -22.74 1.35
C PRO A 200 7.30 -22.71 1.74
N GLU A 201 8.12 -23.55 1.09
CA GLU A 201 9.55 -23.67 1.34
C GLU A 201 10.40 -22.67 0.55
N LYS A 202 9.82 -21.92 -0.39
CA LYS A 202 10.53 -20.89 -1.16
C LYS A 202 10.56 -19.54 -0.44
N ASN A 203 11.67 -18.82 -0.57
CA ASN A 203 11.81 -17.48 -0.01
C ASN A 203 10.65 -16.58 -0.48
N THR A 204 9.98 -15.91 0.46
CA THR A 204 8.74 -15.20 0.17
C THR A 204 8.71 -13.82 0.80
N VAL A 205 8.34 -12.83 -0.01
CA VAL A 205 7.93 -11.48 0.45
C VAL A 205 6.40 -11.42 0.50
N TRP A 206 5.86 -11.23 1.70
CA TRP A 206 4.44 -11.05 1.96
C TRP A 206 4.14 -9.57 2.09
N VAL A 207 3.18 -9.05 1.33
CA VAL A 207 2.80 -7.64 1.34
C VAL A 207 1.36 -7.52 1.81
N LEU A 208 1.17 -6.82 2.93
CA LEU A 208 -0.13 -6.42 3.46
C LEU A 208 -0.19 -4.89 3.47
N GLU A 209 -0.25 -4.29 2.28
CA GLU A 209 -0.37 -2.84 2.14
C GLU A 209 -1.84 -2.42 2.26
N GLY A 210 -2.16 -1.68 3.31
CA GLY A 210 -3.40 -0.98 3.46
C GLY A 210 -4.61 -1.86 3.75
N ILE A 211 -4.40 -3.08 4.26
CA ILE A 211 -5.46 -4.09 4.44
C ILE A 211 -5.69 -4.48 5.89
N ILE A 212 -4.63 -4.59 6.70
CA ILE A 212 -4.69 -5.31 7.98
C ILE A 212 -5.62 -4.65 9.00
N TYR A 213 -5.72 -3.33 8.96
CA TYR A 213 -6.55 -2.54 9.87
C TYR A 213 -8.06 -2.62 9.55
N TYR A 214 -8.48 -3.25 8.45
CA TYR A 214 -9.89 -3.55 8.17
C TYR A 214 -10.36 -4.90 8.75
N LEU A 215 -9.42 -5.75 9.17
CA LEU A 215 -9.71 -7.05 9.76
C LEU A 215 -10.16 -6.90 11.22
N SER A 216 -10.95 -7.84 11.72
CA SER A 216 -11.13 -7.95 13.17
C SER A 216 -9.80 -8.30 13.84
N ASN A 217 -9.67 -8.06 15.15
CA ASN A 217 -8.47 -8.43 15.89
C ASN A 217 -8.09 -9.91 15.73
N SER A 218 -9.06 -10.83 15.81
CA SER A 218 -8.78 -12.26 15.64
C SER A 218 -8.30 -12.59 14.22
N GLN A 219 -8.89 -11.98 13.20
CA GLN A 219 -8.51 -12.17 11.79
C GLN A 219 -7.10 -11.63 11.52
N ALA A 220 -6.79 -10.42 11.98
CA ALA A 220 -5.47 -9.81 11.81
C ALA A 220 -4.37 -10.66 12.48
N ILE A 221 -4.58 -11.07 13.74
CA ILE A 221 -3.63 -11.92 14.46
C ILE A 221 -3.46 -13.27 13.76
N GLN A 222 -4.54 -13.88 13.27
CA GLN A 222 -4.48 -15.15 12.57
C GLN A 222 -3.68 -15.05 11.27
N VAL A 223 -3.93 -14.04 10.43
CA VAL A 223 -3.17 -13.82 9.18
C VAL A 223 -1.70 -13.61 9.49
N LEU A 224 -1.36 -12.73 10.44
CA LEU A 224 0.02 -12.46 10.82
C LEU A 224 0.73 -13.71 11.36
N LYS A 225 0.05 -14.51 12.17
CA LYS A 225 0.59 -15.77 12.70
C LYS A 225 0.85 -16.78 11.58
N ILE A 226 -0.08 -16.95 10.64
CA ILE A 226 0.09 -17.84 9.49
C ILE A 226 1.33 -17.47 8.67
N VAL A 227 1.55 -16.16 8.44
CA VAL A 227 2.74 -15.69 7.73
C VAL A 227 4.01 -15.89 8.59
N GLY A 228 3.95 -15.56 9.88
CA GLY A 228 5.07 -15.72 10.81
C GLY A 228 5.54 -17.16 10.95
N GLU A 229 4.64 -18.14 10.92
CA GLU A 229 4.97 -19.57 10.93
C GLU A 229 5.89 -19.98 9.76
N LYS A 230 5.85 -19.25 8.62
CA LYS A 230 6.73 -19.52 7.46
C LYS A 230 8.19 -19.16 7.70
N CYS A 231 8.48 -18.30 8.68
CA CYS A 231 9.86 -18.00 9.09
C CYS A 231 10.63 -19.25 9.55
N THR A 232 9.92 -20.31 9.97
CA THR A 232 10.54 -21.58 10.37
C THR A 232 10.88 -22.50 9.19
N LEU A 233 10.32 -22.24 8.01
CA LEU A 233 10.50 -23.07 6.80
C LEU A 233 11.47 -22.45 5.81
N THR A 234 11.44 -21.13 5.65
CA THR A 234 12.17 -20.42 4.60
C THR A 234 12.48 -18.98 4.98
N HIS A 235 13.30 -18.27 4.21
CA HIS A 235 13.49 -16.84 4.43
C HIS A 235 12.19 -16.11 4.09
N THR A 236 11.52 -15.63 5.12
CA THR A 236 10.22 -14.95 5.04
C THR A 236 10.39 -13.51 5.43
N VAL A 237 9.85 -12.60 4.61
CA VAL A 237 9.74 -11.18 4.93
C VAL A 237 8.27 -10.76 4.82
N LEU A 238 7.76 -10.12 5.87
CA LEU A 238 6.49 -9.43 5.90
C LEU A 238 6.74 -7.92 5.77
N LEU A 239 6.13 -7.32 4.75
CA LEU A 239 5.97 -5.88 4.59
C LEU A 239 4.51 -5.55 4.87
N ALA A 240 4.24 -4.71 5.86
CA ALA A 240 2.89 -4.34 6.25
C ALA A 240 2.81 -2.92 6.77
N ASP A 241 1.64 -2.31 6.71
CA ASP A 241 1.35 -1.05 7.37
C ASP A 241 0.35 -1.21 8.51
N PHE A 242 0.58 -0.50 9.63
CA PHE A 242 -0.26 -0.56 10.81
C PHE A 242 -0.76 0.84 11.16
N MET A 243 -2.04 0.92 11.51
CA MET A 243 -2.60 2.11 12.14
C MET A 243 -2.47 2.00 13.66
N ASN A 244 -2.26 3.13 14.32
CA ASN A 244 -2.32 3.20 15.78
C ASN A 244 -3.77 3.37 16.29
N LYS A 245 -3.98 3.25 17.59
CA LYS A 245 -5.31 3.32 18.22
C LYS A 245 -6.08 4.60 17.90
N ALA A 246 -5.40 5.75 17.92
CA ALA A 246 -6.02 7.04 17.63
C ALA A 246 -6.72 7.04 16.26
N SER A 247 -6.12 6.39 15.27
CA SER A 247 -6.67 6.28 13.91
C SER A 247 -7.99 5.51 13.86
N THR A 248 -8.21 4.55 14.77
CA THR A 248 -9.46 3.78 14.80
C THR A 248 -10.60 4.50 15.49
N THR A 249 -10.30 5.52 16.30
CA THR A 249 -11.29 6.28 17.08
C THR A 249 -11.88 7.49 16.34
N LEU A 250 -11.40 7.77 15.13
CA LEU A 250 -11.96 8.84 14.29
C LEU A 250 -13.41 8.52 13.92
N SER A 251 -14.28 9.54 13.88
CA SER A 251 -15.73 9.37 13.66
C SER A 251 -16.10 8.72 12.33
N SER A 252 -15.23 8.83 11.32
CA SER A 252 -15.38 8.21 10.00
C SER A 252 -14.54 6.95 9.80
N SER A 253 -13.85 6.47 10.85
CA SER A 253 -13.00 5.29 10.75
C SER A 253 -13.81 4.02 10.52
N THR A 254 -13.37 3.23 9.56
CA THR A 254 -13.84 1.85 9.33
C THR A 254 -12.83 0.81 9.80
N PHE A 255 -11.75 1.25 10.47
CA PHE A 255 -10.69 0.39 10.95
C PHE A 255 -11.12 -0.36 12.21
N ARG A 256 -10.84 -1.67 12.22
CA ARG A 256 -11.25 -2.63 13.26
C ARG A 256 -10.06 -3.26 13.99
N PHE A 257 -8.85 -3.01 13.50
CA PHE A 257 -7.60 -3.47 14.09
C PHE A 257 -6.58 -2.33 14.09
N TYR A 258 -5.74 -2.32 15.13
CA TYR A 258 -4.63 -1.38 15.28
C TYR A 258 -3.50 -2.03 16.08
N SER A 259 -2.32 -1.43 15.99
CA SER A 259 -1.23 -1.70 16.93
C SER A 259 -0.43 -0.44 17.15
N ASP A 260 -0.29 -0.02 18.41
CA ASP A 260 0.60 1.09 18.78
C ASP A 260 2.09 0.67 18.77
N TRP A 261 2.32 -0.65 18.89
CA TRP A 261 3.65 -1.27 19.03
C TRP A 261 3.78 -2.52 18.14
N PRO A 262 3.70 -2.40 16.81
CA PRO A 262 3.84 -3.54 15.91
C PRO A 262 5.21 -4.25 16.04
N ASP A 263 6.25 -3.51 16.44
CA ASP A 263 7.59 -3.99 16.80
C ASP A 263 7.61 -4.89 18.05
N HIS A 264 6.63 -4.80 18.94
CA HIS A 264 6.46 -5.73 20.06
C HIS A 264 5.48 -6.87 19.72
N LEU A 265 4.48 -6.59 18.87
CA LEU A 265 3.49 -7.57 18.45
C LEU A 265 4.10 -8.67 17.58
N LEU A 266 4.80 -8.30 16.51
CA LEU A 266 5.25 -9.25 15.48
C LEU A 266 6.25 -10.31 15.99
N PRO A 267 7.16 -10.04 16.94
CA PRO A 267 7.98 -11.09 17.54
C PRO A 267 7.16 -12.17 18.25
N SER A 268 6.06 -11.80 18.90
CA SER A 268 5.14 -12.77 19.52
C SER A 268 4.40 -13.66 18.52
N LEU A 269 4.41 -13.28 17.23
CA LEU A 269 3.73 -13.97 16.14
C LEU A 269 4.70 -14.73 15.21
N GLY A 270 5.98 -14.83 15.59
CA GLY A 270 6.98 -15.64 14.89
C GLY A 270 7.99 -14.86 14.04
N PHE A 271 8.00 -13.53 14.10
CA PHE A 271 8.98 -12.70 13.38
C PHE A 271 10.13 -12.24 14.30
N PRO A 272 11.29 -12.93 14.31
CA PRO A 272 12.39 -12.59 15.23
C PRO A 272 13.01 -11.21 14.99
N HIS A 273 12.87 -10.66 13.78
CA HIS A 273 13.44 -9.37 13.42
C HIS A 273 12.34 -8.44 12.94
N VAL A 274 12.27 -7.23 13.50
CA VAL A 274 11.29 -6.22 13.10
C VAL A 274 11.97 -4.86 13.01
N LYS A 275 11.82 -4.22 11.86
CA LYS A 275 12.15 -2.81 11.65
C LYS A 275 10.84 -2.04 11.52
N LEU A 276 10.68 -1.05 12.38
CA LEU A 276 9.57 -0.12 12.37
C LEU A 276 10.03 1.23 11.82
N SER A 277 9.23 1.78 10.92
CA SER A 277 9.33 3.16 10.45
C SER A 277 7.95 3.82 10.55
N GLN A 278 7.91 5.14 10.54
CA GLN A 278 6.69 5.92 10.34
C GLN A 278 6.90 6.95 9.23
N ILE A 279 5.81 7.47 8.69
CA ILE A 279 5.85 8.52 7.68
C ILE A 279 6.67 9.72 8.18
N GLY A 280 7.67 10.15 7.41
CA GLY A 280 8.62 11.21 7.75
C GLY A 280 9.93 10.74 8.41
N ASP A 281 10.08 9.45 8.73
CA ASP A 281 11.39 8.89 9.10
C ASP A 281 12.35 8.90 7.89
N PRO A 282 13.69 8.84 8.10
CA PRO A 282 14.67 8.93 7.02
C PRO A 282 14.47 7.93 5.88
N ASP A 283 13.94 6.73 6.15
CA ASP A 283 13.64 5.73 5.12
C ASP A 283 12.18 5.73 4.65
N ALA A 284 11.37 6.68 5.11
CA ALA A 284 9.94 6.86 4.81
C ALA A 284 9.57 8.35 4.62
N ASP A 285 10.48 9.13 4.02
CA ASP A 285 10.31 10.56 3.74
C ASP A 285 10.31 10.86 2.24
N PHE A 286 11.27 10.30 1.50
CA PHE A 286 11.44 10.46 0.04
C PHE A 286 11.56 11.92 -0.43
N GLY A 287 11.94 12.83 0.47
CA GLY A 287 11.99 14.26 0.19
C GLY A 287 10.61 14.86 -0.02
N LEU A 288 9.51 14.22 0.42
CA LEU A 288 8.15 14.70 0.17
C LEU A 288 7.59 15.57 1.31
N MET A 289 8.35 15.75 2.40
CA MET A 289 7.95 16.47 3.61
C MET A 289 8.75 17.76 3.81
N HIS A 290 8.56 18.72 2.92
CA HIS A 290 9.36 19.95 2.90
C HIS A 290 9.07 20.95 4.03
N ASP A 291 7.84 21.02 4.53
CA ASP A 291 7.49 21.93 5.63
C ASP A 291 7.89 21.31 6.99
N PRO A 292 8.77 21.92 7.79
CA PRO A 292 9.17 21.36 9.09
C PRO A 292 8.00 21.27 10.09
N LEU A 293 6.93 22.04 9.90
CA LEU A 293 5.72 22.05 10.72
C LEU A 293 4.61 21.15 10.16
N ASN A 294 4.89 20.33 9.15
CA ASN A 294 3.91 19.37 8.67
C ASN A 294 3.55 18.33 9.74
N LEU A 295 2.35 17.76 9.63
CA LEU A 295 1.74 16.81 10.54
C LEU A 295 2.67 15.63 10.84
N PHE A 296 3.30 15.05 9.83
CA PHE A 296 4.15 13.88 9.99
C PHE A 296 5.44 14.21 10.74
N ASN A 297 6.05 15.35 10.44
CA ASN A 297 7.18 15.90 11.20
C ASN A 297 6.82 16.19 12.66
N LYS A 298 5.62 16.71 12.93
CA LYS A 298 5.13 16.89 14.30
C LYS A 298 4.94 15.56 15.02
N LEU A 299 4.29 14.58 14.37
CA LEU A 299 4.00 13.28 14.94
C LEU A 299 5.25 12.47 15.27
N ARG A 300 6.29 12.52 14.42
CA ARG A 300 7.56 11.79 14.66
C ARG A 300 8.38 12.36 15.81
N ASN A 301 8.20 13.64 16.13
CA ASN A 301 8.87 14.30 17.25
C ASN A 301 8.15 14.03 18.61
N LEU A 302 7.00 13.37 18.59
CA LEU A 302 6.24 13.00 19.79
C LEU A 302 6.46 11.52 20.13
N PRO A 303 6.60 11.16 21.42
CA PRO A 303 6.59 9.76 21.84
C PRO A 303 5.33 9.03 21.34
N ARG A 304 5.48 7.77 20.92
CA ARG A 304 4.34 6.95 20.44
C ARG A 304 3.24 6.74 21.49
N SER A 305 3.56 6.87 22.78
CA SER A 305 2.60 6.82 23.88
C SER A 305 1.70 8.06 23.99
N VAL A 306 1.95 9.10 23.19
CA VAL A 306 1.12 10.31 23.14
C VAL A 306 -0.01 10.12 22.13
N ASP A 307 -1.24 10.05 22.67
CA ASP A 307 -2.47 9.83 21.92
C ASP A 307 -3.08 11.12 21.33
N THR A 308 -2.83 12.27 21.94
CA THR A 308 -3.32 13.58 21.50
C THR A 308 -2.19 14.59 21.45
N HIS A 309 -2.17 15.41 20.40
CA HIS A 309 -1.12 16.39 20.20
C HIS A 309 -1.26 17.51 21.25
N PRO A 310 -0.19 17.87 21.97
CA PRO A 310 -0.28 18.82 23.09
C PRO A 310 -0.73 20.23 22.64
N ASP A 311 -0.31 20.66 21.45
CA ASP A 311 -0.58 22.03 20.99
C ASP A 311 -2.00 22.27 20.46
N ASP A 312 -2.60 21.29 19.77
CA ASP A 312 -3.89 21.47 19.08
C ASP A 312 -4.99 20.48 19.53
N GLY A 313 -4.67 19.58 20.46
CA GLY A 313 -5.59 18.60 21.03
C GLY A 313 -6.06 17.52 20.04
N LYS A 314 -5.54 17.48 18.81
CA LYS A 314 -5.97 16.49 17.82
C LYS A 314 -5.42 15.10 18.13
N PRO A 315 -6.16 14.01 17.81
CA PRO A 315 -5.64 12.66 17.94
C PRO A 315 -4.38 12.47 17.08
N CYS A 316 -3.32 11.92 17.68
CA CYS A 316 -2.08 11.63 16.99
C CYS A 316 -2.21 10.33 16.17
N CYS A 317 -2.82 10.44 14.99
CA CYS A 317 -3.01 9.33 14.07
C CYS A 317 -1.70 9.00 13.35
N ARG A 318 -1.22 7.77 13.50
CA ARG A 318 0.05 7.30 12.93
C ARG A 318 -0.18 6.12 12.00
N LEU A 319 0.53 6.17 10.88
CA LEU A 319 0.74 5.04 9.99
C LEU A 319 2.17 4.56 10.16
N TYR A 320 2.30 3.34 10.65
CA TYR A 320 3.56 2.63 10.78
C TYR A 320 3.81 1.78 9.54
N LEU A 321 5.04 1.79 9.05
CA LEU A 321 5.52 0.94 7.97
C LEU A 321 6.48 -0.07 8.57
N VAL A 322 6.22 -1.36 8.35
CA VAL A 322 6.86 -2.43 9.10
C VAL A 322 7.47 -3.44 8.14
N GLN A 323 8.76 -3.71 8.33
CA GLN A 323 9.43 -4.84 7.73
C GLN A 323 9.76 -5.82 8.85
N ALA A 324 9.14 -7.00 8.83
CA ALA A 324 9.40 -8.07 9.76
C ALA A 324 9.92 -9.30 9.02
N SER A 325 10.84 -10.07 9.61
CA SER A 325 11.48 -11.17 8.90
C SER A 325 11.96 -12.27 9.83
N GLY A 326 12.17 -13.45 9.25
CA GLY A 326 12.78 -14.60 9.90
C GLY A 326 13.22 -15.68 8.90
N SER A 327 14.08 -16.57 9.36
CA SER A 327 14.57 -17.72 8.58
C SER A 327 14.91 -18.90 9.51
N PRO A 328 14.92 -20.16 9.00
CA PRO A 328 15.12 -21.35 9.81
C PRO A 328 16.42 -21.32 10.64
N ASN A 329 17.52 -20.86 10.01
CA ASN A 329 18.85 -20.87 10.62
C ASN A 329 19.06 -19.81 11.71
N GLN A 330 18.20 -18.78 11.77
CA GLN A 330 18.28 -17.74 12.81
C GLN A 330 17.56 -18.15 14.10
N THR A 331 16.52 -18.98 14.00
CA THR A 331 15.71 -19.44 15.15
C THR A 331 16.51 -20.32 16.11
N ILE A 332 17.53 -21.03 15.61
CA ILE A 332 18.39 -21.92 16.41
C ILE A 332 19.33 -21.10 17.32
N SER A 333 19.85 -19.95 16.85
CA SER A 333 20.77 -19.12 17.65
C SER A 333 20.10 -18.51 18.88
N LEU A 334 18.82 -18.14 18.80
CA LEU A 334 18.06 -17.58 19.94
C LEU A 334 17.80 -18.63 21.05
N LYS A 335 17.67 -19.90 20.69
CA LYS A 335 17.56 -21.01 21.65
C LYS A 335 18.90 -21.36 22.29
N ALA A 336 20.01 -21.23 21.56
CA ALA A 336 21.35 -21.45 22.12
C ALA A 336 21.77 -20.36 23.12
N SER A 337 21.41 -19.10 22.86
CA SER A 337 21.71 -17.98 23.76
C SER A 337 20.88 -17.96 25.05
N SER A 338 19.74 -18.67 25.09
CA SER A 338 18.90 -18.80 26.29
C SER A 338 19.27 -20.00 27.17
N GLN A 339 20.12 -20.92 26.69
CA GLN A 339 20.63 -22.06 27.48
C GLN A 339 22.02 -21.83 28.09
N CYS A 340 22.70 -20.72 27.79
CA CYS A 340 24.02 -20.39 28.37
C CYS A 340 23.96 -19.55 29.66
N ASN A 341 22.77 -19.27 30.21
CA ASN A 341 22.59 -18.54 31.48
C ASN A 341 21.84 -19.41 32.51
N ILE A 342 22.40 -20.57 32.86
CA ILE A 342 22.03 -21.32 34.08
C ILE A 342 23.30 -21.57 34.90
#